data_AF-A0A108UCW1-F1
#
_entry.id   AF-A0A108UCW1-F1
#
_cell.length_a   1.000
_cell.length_b   1.000
_cell.length_c   1.000
_cell.angle_alpha   90.00
_cell.angle_beta   90.00
_cell.angle_gamma   90.00
#
_symmetry.space_group_name_H-M   'P 1'
#
loop_
_entity.id
_entity.type
_entity.pdbx_description
1 polymer ?
#
loop_
_entity_poly.entity_id
_entity_poly.type
_entity_poly.pdbx_seq_one_letter_code
_entity_poly.pdbx_strand_id
1 'polypeptide(L)'
;MLFAVSAGASAAERHYVPVEQRFSAEQMQATGLSSLSPAQLTLLNELLSQDQTKAVAEAERKIQAERNDPFSKVAADPIHSTIKGEFRGFSGGSVIVLDNGQRWRVIDGSLFIGKPVTSPKVTIKPGMMGAWYLEVDGQIPKAKVKRVDGG
;
A
#
# COMPACT_ATOMS: atom_id res chain seq x y z
N MET A 1 -34.62 -16.00 -5.47
CA MET A 1 -33.50 -16.91 -5.17
C MET A 1 -32.49 -16.11 -4.35
N LEU A 2 -32.29 -16.51 -3.09
CA LEU A 2 -31.45 -15.84 -2.09
C LEU A 2 -30.00 -16.30 -2.28
N PHE A 3 -29.02 -15.40 -2.40
CA PHE A 3 -27.61 -15.76 -2.27
C PHE A 3 -27.06 -15.11 -1.00
N ALA A 4 -27.01 -15.90 0.07
CA ALA A 4 -26.23 -15.58 1.25
C ALA A 4 -24.76 -15.77 0.88
N VAL A 5 -24.00 -14.67 0.84
CA VAL A 5 -22.54 -14.74 0.75
C VAL A 5 -22.04 -15.02 2.16
N SER A 6 -21.68 -16.28 2.40
CA SER A 6 -20.89 -16.69 3.55
C SER A 6 -19.58 -15.91 3.51
N ALA A 7 -19.44 -14.88 4.36
CA ALA A 7 -18.15 -14.29 4.62
C ALA A 7 -17.29 -15.37 5.28
N GLY A 8 -16.38 -15.96 4.50
CA GLY A 8 -15.34 -16.82 5.03
C GLY A 8 -14.61 -16.03 6.11
N ALA A 9 -14.63 -16.53 7.34
CA ALA A 9 -13.68 -16.10 8.34
C ALA A 9 -12.30 -16.43 7.78
N SER A 10 -11.62 -15.45 7.17
CA SER A 10 -10.18 -15.53 6.97
C SER A 10 -9.61 -15.78 8.35
N ALA A 11 -9.10 -16.99 8.57
CA ALA A 11 -8.29 -17.29 9.72
C ALA A 11 -7.12 -16.31 9.66
N ALA A 12 -7.18 -15.28 10.50
CA ALA A 12 -6.06 -14.38 10.72
C ALA A 12 -4.86 -15.28 11.01
N GLU A 13 -3.84 -15.17 10.17
CA GLU A 13 -2.59 -15.89 10.34
C GLU A 13 -2.08 -15.58 11.76
N ARG A 14 -2.13 -16.58 12.65
CA ARG A 14 -1.81 -16.36 14.06
C ARG A 14 -0.30 -16.16 14.17
N HIS A 15 0.15 -14.90 14.04
CA HIS A 15 1.54 -14.49 14.25
C HIS A 15 1.92 -14.39 15.73
N TYR A 16 1.19 -15.06 16.62
CA TYR A 16 1.54 -15.16 18.04
C TYR A 16 2.33 -16.45 18.28
N VAL A 17 3.56 -16.29 18.76
CA VAL A 17 4.41 -17.41 19.18
C VAL A 17 4.29 -17.56 20.69
N PRO A 18 3.99 -18.76 21.22
CA PRO A 18 3.91 -19.00 22.66
C PRO A 18 5.18 -18.59 23.40
N VAL A 19 5.02 -18.09 24.62
CA VAL A 19 6.12 -17.58 25.47
C VAL A 19 7.26 -18.59 25.60
N GLU A 20 6.95 -19.87 25.73
CA GLU A 20 7.92 -20.97 25.87
C GLU A 20 8.80 -21.19 24.64
N GLN A 21 8.34 -20.77 23.46
CA GLN A 21 9.11 -20.84 22.21
C GLN A 21 9.89 -19.56 21.93
N ARG A 22 9.59 -18.47 22.66
CA ARG A 22 10.22 -17.15 22.47
C ARG A 22 11.43 -16.94 23.38
N PHE A 23 11.47 -17.61 24.53
CA PHE A 23 12.50 -17.43 25.54
C PHE A 23 13.27 -18.73 25.79
N SER A 24 14.55 -18.61 26.15
CA SER A 24 15.33 -19.76 26.61
C SER A 24 14.88 -20.22 28.00
N ALA A 25 15.21 -21.45 28.38
CA ALA A 25 14.90 -21.98 29.72
C ALA A 25 15.48 -21.10 30.84
N GLU A 26 16.72 -20.61 30.66
CA GLU A 26 17.37 -19.69 31.61
C GLU A 26 16.62 -18.37 31.73
N GLN A 27 16.14 -17.82 30.61
CA GLN A 27 15.32 -16.60 30.60
C GLN A 27 13.98 -16.83 31.30
N MET A 28 13.30 -17.94 31.02
CA MET A 28 12.04 -18.28 31.69
C MET A 28 12.21 -18.46 33.20
N GLN A 29 13.34 -19.02 33.64
CA GLN A 29 13.65 -19.17 35.06
C GLN A 29 13.99 -17.83 35.70
N ALA A 30 14.82 -17.00 35.06
CA ALA A 30 15.20 -15.69 35.55
C ALA A 30 14.01 -14.72 35.68
N THR A 31 13.00 -14.87 34.81
CA THR A 31 11.76 -14.07 34.85
C THR A 31 10.65 -14.72 35.67
N GLY A 32 10.87 -15.89 36.25
CA GLY A 32 9.87 -16.63 37.04
C GLY A 32 8.72 -17.25 36.22
N LEU A 33 8.79 -17.19 34.88
CA LEU A 33 7.79 -17.80 33.98
C LEU A 33 7.80 -19.33 34.08
N SER A 34 8.94 -19.93 34.45
CA SER A 34 9.06 -21.38 34.64
C SER A 34 8.26 -21.92 35.84
N SER A 35 7.84 -21.06 36.78
CA SER A 35 7.08 -21.44 37.97
C SER A 35 5.57 -21.42 37.76
N LEU A 36 5.11 -20.96 36.59
CA LEU A 36 3.69 -20.90 36.25
C LEU A 36 3.13 -22.31 36.00
N SER A 37 1.91 -22.56 36.46
CA SER A 37 1.22 -23.81 36.14
C SER A 37 0.85 -23.87 34.65
N PRO A 38 0.61 -25.07 34.08
CA PRO A 38 0.19 -25.20 32.68
C PRO A 38 -1.06 -24.39 32.33
N ALA A 39 -2.01 -24.30 33.28
CA ALA A 39 -3.22 -23.50 33.11
C ALA A 39 -2.92 -21.99 33.11
N GLN A 40 -2.00 -21.53 33.98
CA GLN A 40 -1.57 -20.13 34.02
C GLN A 40 -0.80 -19.74 32.75
N LEU A 41 0.08 -20.60 32.25
CA LEU A 41 0.79 -20.38 30.99
C LEU A 41 -0.16 -20.32 29.79
N THR A 42 -1.19 -21.17 29.77
CA THR A 42 -2.22 -21.13 28.73
C THR A 42 -2.98 -19.81 28.74
N LEU A 43 -3.43 -19.37 29.91
CA LEU A 43 -4.12 -18.08 30.07
C LEU A 43 -3.22 -16.90 29.68
N LEU A 44 -1.95 -16.93 30.06
CA LEU A 44 -0.97 -15.90 29.69
C LEU A 44 -0.81 -15.81 28.16
N ASN A 45 -0.65 -16.96 27.50
CA ASN A 45 -0.51 -17.02 26.05
C ASN A 45 -1.78 -16.51 25.32
N GLU A 46 -2.97 -16.80 25.85
CA GLU A 46 -4.21 -16.28 25.30
C GLU A 46 -4.28 -14.75 25.40
N LEU A 47 -4.01 -14.19 26.58
CA LEU A 47 -4.04 -12.74 26.81
C LEU A 47 -3.04 -11.99 25.93
N LEU A 48 -1.81 -12.50 25.81
CA LEU A 48 -0.78 -11.90 24.96
C LEU A 48 -1.14 -11.98 23.47
N SER A 49 -1.73 -13.09 23.02
CA SER A 49 -2.21 -13.23 21.64
C SER A 49 -3.34 -12.22 21.34
N GLN A 50 -4.24 -12.00 22.29
CA GLN A 50 -5.32 -11.02 22.13
C GLN A 50 -4.79 -9.59 22.10
N ASP A 51 -3.85 -9.25 22.98
CA ASP A 51 -3.24 -7.92 23.03
C ASP A 51 -2.49 -7.62 21.72
N GLN A 52 -1.66 -8.55 21.24
CA GLN A 52 -0.98 -8.40 19.95
C GLN A 52 -1.98 -8.19 18.80
N THR A 53 -3.09 -8.94 18.80
CA THR A 53 -4.14 -8.78 17.77
C THR A 53 -4.77 -7.39 17.82
N LYS A 54 -5.04 -6.87 19.02
CA LYS A 54 -5.58 -5.51 19.21
C LYS A 54 -4.59 -4.45 18.74
N ALA A 55 -3.32 -4.57 19.13
CA ALA A 55 -2.27 -3.64 18.74
C ALA A 55 -2.09 -3.59 17.21
N VAL A 56 -2.10 -4.74 16.54
CA VAL A 56 -2.05 -4.81 15.06
C VAL A 56 -3.28 -4.14 14.45
N ALA A 57 -4.49 -4.48 14.92
CA ALA A 57 -5.72 -3.87 14.40
C ALA A 57 -5.76 -2.34 14.60
N GLU A 58 -5.24 -1.83 15.71
CA GLU A 58 -5.13 -0.39 15.96
C GLU A 58 -4.12 0.28 15.04
N ALA A 59 -2.95 -0.33 14.82
CA ALA A 59 -1.95 0.17 13.88
C ALA A 59 -2.51 0.22 12.45
N GLU A 60 -3.19 -0.84 12.01
CA GLU A 60 -3.86 -0.88 10.70
C GLU A 60 -4.93 0.21 10.56
N ARG A 61 -5.75 0.42 11.61
CA ARG A 61 -6.75 1.51 11.63
C ARG A 61 -6.09 2.88 11.52
N LYS A 62 -4.96 3.12 12.20
CA LYS A 62 -4.22 4.38 12.09
C LYS A 62 -3.68 4.61 10.69
N ILE A 63 -2.99 3.61 10.12
CA ILE A 63 -2.48 3.66 8.74
C ILE A 63 -3.62 3.93 7.75
N GLN A 64 -4.76 3.26 7.93
CA GLN A 64 -5.93 3.44 7.08
C GLN A 64 -6.55 4.83 7.23
N ALA A 65 -6.60 5.38 8.45
CA ALA A 65 -7.07 6.73 8.71
C ALA A 65 -6.14 7.78 8.09
N GLU A 66 -4.82 7.61 8.22
CA GLU A 66 -3.82 8.49 7.61
C GLU A 66 -3.89 8.46 6.07
N ARG A 67 -4.11 7.28 5.47
CA ARG A 67 -4.30 7.16 4.01
C ARG A 67 -5.58 7.83 3.51
N ASN A 68 -6.62 7.87 4.35
CA ASN A 68 -7.92 8.43 4.02
C ASN A 68 -8.06 9.91 4.42
N ASP A 69 -7.08 10.48 5.11
CA ASP A 69 -7.09 11.87 5.51
C ASP A 69 -6.75 12.77 4.29
N PRO A 70 -7.71 13.59 3.81
CA PRO A 70 -7.50 14.46 2.64
C PRO A 70 -6.51 15.61 2.90
N PHE A 71 -6.09 15.83 4.16
CA PHE A 71 -5.09 16.83 4.55
C PHE A 71 -3.76 16.22 5.01
N SER A 72 -3.67 14.89 5.08
CA SER A 72 -2.43 14.23 5.46
C SER A 72 -1.39 14.42 4.37
N LYS A 73 -0.29 15.10 4.70
CA LYS A 73 0.90 15.24 3.88
C LYS A 73 1.74 13.96 3.92
N VAL A 74 1.12 12.78 3.84
CA VAL A 74 1.86 11.62 3.32
C VAL A 74 2.02 11.93 1.83
N ALA A 75 3.10 12.65 1.52
CA ALA A 75 3.54 12.85 0.15
C ALA A 75 3.83 11.45 -0.38
N ALA A 76 2.86 10.85 -1.07
CA ALA A 76 3.08 9.58 -1.74
C ALA A 76 4.35 9.74 -2.59
N ASP A 77 5.30 8.83 -2.42
CA ASP A 77 6.59 8.96 -3.09
C ASP A 77 6.39 9.15 -4.60
N PRO A 78 7.11 10.11 -5.22
CA PRO A 78 7.11 10.27 -6.65
C PRO A 78 7.41 8.94 -7.36
N ILE A 79 6.54 8.55 -8.29
CA ILE A 79 6.72 7.35 -9.10
C ILE A 79 7.63 7.73 -10.27
N HIS A 80 8.82 7.15 -10.31
CA HIS A 80 9.75 7.28 -11.44
C HIS A 80 9.66 6.03 -12.31
N SER A 81 9.40 6.20 -13.60
CA SER A 81 9.24 5.09 -14.56
C SER A 81 9.56 5.54 -15.98
N THR A 82 9.34 4.66 -16.95
CA THR A 82 9.32 4.98 -18.38
C THR A 82 7.95 4.68 -18.97
N ILE A 83 7.56 5.42 -20.02
CA ILE A 83 6.37 5.06 -20.81
C ILE A 83 6.70 3.78 -21.59
N LYS A 84 5.75 2.87 -21.69
CA LYS A 84 5.90 1.64 -22.47
C LYS A 84 5.75 1.95 -23.96
N GLY A 85 6.84 1.77 -24.72
CA GLY A 85 6.84 1.87 -26.18
C GLY A 85 7.03 3.27 -26.74
N GLU A 86 6.55 3.52 -27.96
CA GLU A 86 6.65 4.83 -28.61
C GLU A 86 5.65 5.84 -28.02
N PHE A 87 6.15 7.02 -27.67
CA PHE A 87 5.37 8.13 -27.14
C PHE A 87 5.39 9.31 -28.11
N ARG A 88 4.21 9.77 -28.51
CA ARG A 88 4.03 10.96 -29.38
C ARG A 88 3.40 12.15 -28.66
N GLY A 89 3.07 11.99 -27.39
CA GLY A 89 2.28 12.97 -26.66
C GLY A 89 1.06 12.35 -25.97
N PHE A 90 0.26 13.23 -25.39
CA PHE A 90 -1.00 12.90 -24.72
C PHE A 90 -2.02 14.02 -24.89
N SER A 91 -3.29 13.69 -24.67
CA SER A 91 -4.41 14.63 -24.56
C SER A 91 -5.39 14.12 -23.50
N GLY A 92 -6.35 14.96 -23.09
CA GLY A 92 -7.43 14.55 -22.20
C GLY A 92 -8.09 13.23 -22.65
N GLY A 93 -8.18 12.26 -21.76
CA GLY A 93 -8.69 10.91 -22.02
C GLY A 93 -7.64 9.88 -22.43
N SER A 94 -6.43 10.30 -22.83
CA SER A 94 -5.33 9.39 -23.20
C SER A 94 -4.95 8.48 -22.04
N VAL A 95 -4.67 7.21 -22.31
CA VAL A 95 -4.17 6.26 -21.30
C VAL A 95 -2.69 6.00 -21.55
N ILE A 96 -1.86 6.41 -20.60
CA ILE A 96 -0.43 6.17 -20.59
C ILE A 96 -0.15 4.89 -19.82
N VAL A 97 0.54 3.96 -20.47
CA VAL A 97 0.99 2.71 -19.86
C VAL A 97 2.47 2.88 -19.51
N LEU A 98 2.81 2.64 -18.26
CA LEU A 98 4.20 2.64 -17.80
C LEU A 98 4.83 1.26 -17.99
N ASP A 99 6.15 1.20 -18.00
CA ASP A 99 6.90 -0.05 -18.17
C ASP A 99 6.62 -1.08 -17.07
N ASN A 100 6.39 -0.61 -15.84
CA ASN A 100 5.95 -1.42 -14.70
C ASN A 100 4.48 -1.93 -14.79
N GLY A 101 3.79 -1.70 -15.92
CA GLY A 101 2.43 -2.14 -16.17
C GLY A 101 1.33 -1.22 -15.62
N GLN A 102 1.68 -0.17 -14.86
CA GLN A 102 0.70 0.78 -14.37
C GLN A 102 0.05 1.57 -15.51
N ARG A 103 -1.23 1.90 -15.36
CA ARG A 103 -2.00 2.65 -16.36
C ARG A 103 -2.55 3.93 -15.75
N TRP A 104 -2.33 5.04 -16.44
CA TRP A 104 -2.70 6.38 -15.99
C TRP A 104 -3.49 7.09 -17.08
N ARG A 105 -4.71 7.52 -16.76
CA ARG A 105 -5.55 8.31 -17.67
C ARG A 105 -5.27 9.79 -17.48
N VAL A 106 -5.00 10.50 -18.57
CA VAL A 106 -4.92 11.96 -18.58
C VAL A 106 -6.30 12.55 -18.38
N ILE A 107 -6.43 13.37 -17.34
CA ILE A 107 -7.64 14.11 -16.99
C ILE A 107 -7.59 15.50 -17.60
N ASP A 108 -6.43 16.14 -17.54
CA ASP A 108 -6.21 17.49 -18.07
C ASP A 108 -4.77 17.66 -18.56
N GLY A 109 -4.59 18.49 -19.57
CA GLY A 109 -3.30 18.72 -20.25
C GLY A 109 -3.19 18.04 -21.61
N SER A 110 -2.37 18.64 -22.47
CA SER A 110 -2.01 18.08 -23.78
C SER A 110 -0.56 18.36 -24.11
N LEU A 111 0.09 17.39 -24.73
CA LEU A 111 1.45 17.48 -25.23
C LEU A 111 1.47 16.78 -26.58
N PHE A 112 2.09 17.39 -27.57
CA PHE A 112 2.33 16.76 -28.87
C PHE A 112 3.80 16.87 -29.21
N ILE A 113 4.41 15.74 -29.58
CA ILE A 113 5.81 15.66 -29.98
C ILE A 113 5.86 15.25 -31.44
N GLY A 114 6.42 16.13 -32.29
CA GLY A 114 6.48 15.89 -33.74
C GLY A 114 7.32 14.67 -34.13
N LYS A 115 8.31 14.29 -33.30
CA LYS A 115 9.10 13.06 -33.47
C LYS A 115 8.78 12.10 -32.32
N PRO A 116 8.35 10.85 -32.60
CA PRO A 116 8.09 9.87 -31.55
C PRO A 116 9.34 9.63 -30.71
N VAL A 117 9.18 9.56 -29.39
CA VAL A 117 10.26 9.21 -28.45
C VAL A 117 9.99 7.81 -27.93
N THR A 118 10.98 6.92 -28.01
CA THR A 118 10.85 5.57 -27.47
C THR A 118 11.14 5.57 -25.98
N SER A 119 10.23 4.98 -25.20
CA SER A 119 10.33 4.78 -23.76
C SER A 119 10.84 5.98 -22.96
N PRO A 120 10.25 7.18 -23.12
CA PRO A 120 10.70 8.35 -22.39
C PRO A 120 10.53 8.16 -20.88
N LYS A 121 11.46 8.72 -20.11
CA LYS A 121 11.38 8.78 -18.65
C LYS A 121 10.23 9.69 -18.24
N VAL A 122 9.51 9.26 -17.22
CA VAL A 122 8.39 10.01 -16.64
C VAL A 122 8.46 9.98 -15.12
N THR A 123 7.98 11.07 -14.53
CA THR A 123 7.78 11.16 -13.09
C THR A 123 6.34 11.51 -12.81
N ILE A 124 5.69 10.73 -11.93
CA ILE A 124 4.33 11.00 -11.47
C ILE A 124 4.38 11.43 -10.01
N LYS A 125 3.93 12.65 -9.74
CA LYS A 125 3.99 13.27 -8.40
C LYS A 125 2.59 13.55 -7.90
N PRO A 126 2.29 13.32 -6.61
CA PRO A 126 1.08 13.86 -6.01
C PRO A 126 1.15 15.39 -5.99
N GLY A 127 0.04 16.04 -6.28
CA GLY A 127 -0.17 17.48 -6.14
C GLY A 127 -1.23 17.80 -5.09
N MET A 128 -1.72 19.03 -5.11
CA MET A 128 -2.76 19.48 -4.17
C MET A 128 -4.10 18.77 -4.43
N MET A 129 -4.92 18.61 -3.38
CA MET A 129 -6.29 18.09 -3.46
C MET A 129 -6.39 16.70 -4.10
N GLY A 130 -5.42 15.81 -3.83
CA GLY A 130 -5.41 14.42 -4.33
C GLY A 130 -5.20 14.27 -5.85
N ALA A 131 -4.82 15.36 -6.54
CA ALA A 131 -4.45 15.29 -7.94
C ALA A 131 -3.07 14.61 -8.11
N TRP A 132 -2.89 13.90 -9.21
CA TRP A 132 -1.58 13.38 -9.61
C TRP A 132 -1.16 14.07 -10.90
N TYR A 133 0.13 14.36 -11.04
CA TYR A 133 0.70 15.00 -12.22
C TYR A 133 1.77 14.13 -12.84
N LEU A 134 1.65 13.88 -14.14
CA LEU A 134 2.65 13.20 -14.95
C LEU A 134 3.51 14.24 -15.67
N GLU A 135 4.81 14.11 -15.51
CA GLU A 135 5.84 14.91 -16.17
C GLU A 135 6.69 13.99 -17.04
N VAL A 136 6.82 14.32 -18.33
CA VAL A 136 7.74 13.64 -19.24
C VAL A 136 9.07 14.37 -19.20
N ASP A 137 10.17 13.64 -19.02
CA ASP A 137 11.49 14.22 -18.82
C ASP A 137 11.87 15.16 -19.96
N GLY A 138 12.22 16.40 -19.62
CA GLY A 138 12.54 17.45 -20.58
C GLY A 138 11.37 17.99 -21.41
N GLN A 139 10.11 17.67 -21.08
CA GLN A 139 8.92 18.17 -21.79
C GLN A 139 7.98 18.98 -20.88
N ILE A 140 7.37 20.02 -21.43
CA ILE A 140 6.33 20.86 -20.82
C ILE A 140 5.17 20.90 -21.82
N PRO A 141 3.89 20.76 -21.41
CA PRO A 141 3.35 20.83 -20.04
C PRO A 141 3.22 19.49 -19.32
N LYS A 142 2.97 19.55 -18.00
CA LYS A 142 2.58 18.39 -17.17
C LYS A 142 1.12 18.04 -17.42
N ALA A 143 0.76 16.77 -17.31
CA ALA A 143 -0.63 16.31 -17.38
C ALA A 143 -1.17 15.99 -15.99
N LYS A 144 -2.39 16.43 -15.68
CA LYS A 144 -3.13 15.89 -14.53
C LYS A 144 -3.61 14.49 -14.90
N VAL A 145 -3.31 13.50 -14.07
CA VAL A 145 -3.61 12.09 -14.34
C VAL A 145 -4.38 11.43 -13.20
N LYS A 146 -5.05 10.32 -13.50
CA LYS A 146 -5.68 9.43 -12.52
C LYS A 146 -5.30 7.99 -12.84
N ARG A 147 -4.94 7.22 -11.82
CA ARG A 147 -4.67 5.78 -11.99
C ARG A 147 -5.94 5.07 -12.44
N VAL A 148 -5.81 4.16 -13.39
CA VAL A 148 -6.89 3.30 -13.87
C VAL A 148 -6.44 1.85 -13.76
N ASP A 149 -7.00 1.11 -12.81
CA ASP A 149 -6.79 -0.34 -12.74
C ASP A 149 -7.65 -0.98 -13.84
N GLY A 150 -7.06 -1.87 -14.64
CA GLY A 150 -7.82 -2.66 -15.60
C GLY A 150 -8.72 -3.61 -14.84
N GLY A 151 -10.02 -3.32 -14.83
CA GLY A 151 -11.03 -4.25 -14.33
C GLY A 151 -11.12 -5.51 -15.17
#